data_AF-A0A7X0FT51-F1
#
_entry.id   AF-A0A7X0FT51-F1
#
_cell.length_a   1.000
_cell.length_b   1.000
_cell.length_c   1.000
_cell.angle_alpha   90.00
_cell.angle_beta   90.00
_cell.angle_gamma   90.00
#
_symmetry.space_group_name_H-M   'P 1'
#
loop_
_entity.id
_entity.type
_entity.pdbx_description
1 polymer ?
#
loop_
_entity_poly.entity_id
_entity_poly.type
_entity_poly.pdbx_seq_one_letter_code
_entity_poly.pdbx_strand_id
1 'polypeptide(L)'
;MALRFTSRTVGALAVTALVTTFLTSGCGGDDKDGGNKVFRPPSPSPSATVQEDTDPGTREGIEGARAALQAFLRGQASGDQGVCRYVAQDGDFLRGPALRGDCPAGIRNTPHLLRPQEREALRTVSVKGGRLADEEAVIPFSALHSESGSMTERTLQDEFTLRHNGEIWQIVK
;
A
#
# COMPACT_ATOMS: atom_id res chain seq x y z
N MET A 1 58.34 16.29 -2.50
CA MET A 1 59.38 15.29 -2.20
C MET A 1 59.15 14.79 -0.78
N ALA A 2 58.48 13.65 -0.62
CA ALA A 2 58.57 12.72 0.51
C ALA A 2 57.61 11.55 0.21
N LEU A 3 58.19 10.37 0.09
CA LEU A 3 57.57 9.08 -0.23
C LEU A 3 57.27 8.30 1.07
N ARG A 4 56.55 7.17 0.88
CA ARG A 4 56.59 5.88 1.63
C ARG A 4 55.36 5.64 2.54
N PHE A 5 54.75 4.44 2.67
CA PHE A 5 55.02 3.06 2.19
C PHE A 5 53.73 2.19 2.33
N THR A 6 53.52 1.23 1.42
CA THR A 6 53.00 -0.18 1.54
C THR A 6 52.00 -0.57 2.65
N SER A 7 50.94 -1.37 2.41
CA SER A 7 51.02 -2.84 2.16
C SER A 7 49.66 -3.49 1.81
N ARG A 8 49.75 -4.67 1.18
CA ARG A 8 48.72 -5.61 0.68
C ARG A 8 48.01 -6.46 1.74
N THR A 9 46.81 -6.96 1.41
CA THR A 9 46.21 -8.30 1.73
C THR A 9 44.97 -8.45 0.81
N VAL A 10 44.85 -9.28 -0.22
CA VAL A 10 44.77 -10.76 -0.37
C VAL A 10 43.78 -11.48 0.55
N GLY A 11 42.78 -12.15 -0.06
CA GLY A 11 42.03 -13.28 0.48
C GLY A 11 40.51 -13.06 0.51
N ALA A 12 39.62 -13.99 0.20
CA ALA A 12 39.67 -15.31 -0.42
C ALA A 12 38.21 -15.70 -0.73
N LEU A 13 38.01 -16.58 -1.72
CA LEU A 13 36.73 -17.19 -2.10
C LEU A 13 36.11 -18.00 -0.95
N ALA A 14 34.78 -17.96 -0.80
CA ALA A 14 34.02 -19.02 -0.14
C ALA A 14 32.61 -19.14 -0.75
N VAL A 15 32.45 -20.16 -1.58
CA VAL A 15 31.16 -20.69 -2.06
C VAL A 15 30.60 -21.58 -0.96
N THR A 16 29.34 -21.40 -0.56
CA THR A 16 28.58 -22.43 0.15
C THR A 16 27.11 -22.35 -0.25
N ALA A 17 26.71 -23.28 -1.12
CA ALA A 17 25.32 -23.59 -1.40
C ALA A 17 24.82 -24.58 -0.33
N LEU A 18 23.69 -24.29 0.30
CA LEU A 18 23.02 -25.19 1.24
C LEU A 18 21.54 -25.30 0.86
N VAL A 19 21.23 -26.41 0.21
CA VAL A 19 19.88 -26.90 -0.09
C VAL A 19 19.32 -27.50 1.20
N THR A 20 18.15 -27.04 1.65
CA THR A 20 17.41 -27.69 2.74
C THR A 20 16.00 -28.05 2.24
N THR A 21 15.83 -29.34 1.96
CA THR A 21 14.54 -29.99 1.70
C THR A 21 13.86 -30.30 3.04
N PHE A 22 12.75 -29.62 3.32
CA PHE A 22 11.85 -30.01 4.40
C PHE A 22 10.66 -30.78 3.83
N LEU A 23 10.68 -32.10 4.05
CA LEU A 23 9.51 -32.96 3.99
C LEU A 23 9.12 -33.34 5.42
N THR A 24 7.81 -33.42 5.63
CA THR A 24 7.04 -34.21 6.62
C THR A 24 6.21 -33.45 7.64
N SER A 25 4.89 -33.53 7.44
CA SER A 25 3.81 -33.75 8.42
C SER A 25 2.57 -33.96 7.55
N GLY A 26 1.72 -34.98 7.65
CA GLY A 26 1.36 -35.90 8.71
C GLY A 26 -0.15 -36.14 8.59
N CYS A 27 -0.63 -37.32 9.03
CA CYS A 27 -2.04 -37.74 9.11
C CYS A 27 -2.69 -38.32 7.83
N GLY A 28 -2.34 -39.58 7.52
CA GLY A 28 -3.18 -40.47 6.74
C GLY A 28 -4.20 -41.15 7.66
N GLY A 29 -5.45 -40.70 7.59
CA GLY A 29 -6.60 -41.37 8.20
C GLY A 29 -7.22 -42.36 7.22
N ASP A 30 -7.36 -43.60 7.66
CA ASP A 30 -8.13 -44.66 7.01
C ASP A 30 -9.61 -44.42 7.31
N ASP A 31 -10.43 -44.17 6.28
CA ASP A 31 -11.89 -44.29 6.37
C ASP A 31 -12.41 -44.92 5.08
N LYS A 32 -12.67 -46.22 5.16
CA LYS A 32 -13.63 -46.89 4.28
C LYS A 32 -15.02 -46.50 4.75
N ASP A 33 -15.78 -45.76 3.96
CA ASP A 33 -17.21 -46.04 3.90
C ASP A 33 -17.87 -45.58 2.60
N GLY A 34 -18.78 -46.43 2.14
CA GLY A 34 -19.46 -46.34 0.87
C GLY A 34 -20.45 -45.18 0.82
N GLY A 35 -20.52 -44.55 -0.34
CA GLY A 35 -21.55 -43.57 -0.63
C GLY A 35 -21.35 -42.97 -2.01
N ASN A 36 -22.22 -43.35 -2.93
CA ASN A 36 -22.32 -42.84 -4.30
C ASN A 36 -22.37 -41.29 -4.31
N LYS A 37 -21.22 -40.62 -4.43
CA LYS A 37 -21.15 -39.15 -4.58
C LYS A 37 -20.91 -38.81 -6.04
N VAL A 38 -22.01 -38.52 -6.73
CA VAL A 38 -22.02 -37.86 -8.03
C VAL A 38 -21.15 -36.60 -7.92
N PHE A 39 -20.05 -36.57 -8.68
CA PHE A 39 -19.17 -35.42 -8.77
C PHE A 39 -19.95 -34.27 -9.43
N ARG A 40 -20.45 -33.33 -8.62
CA ARG A 40 -20.97 -32.06 -9.12
C ARG A 40 -19.79 -31.08 -9.13
N PRO A 41 -19.29 -30.64 -10.30
CA PRO A 41 -18.25 -29.63 -10.32
C PRO A 41 -18.74 -28.39 -9.56
N PRO A 42 -17.87 -27.71 -8.79
CA PRO A 42 -18.25 -26.51 -8.06
C PRO A 42 -18.86 -25.50 -9.04
N SER A 43 -20.05 -25.03 -8.68
CA SER A 43 -20.75 -23.96 -9.37
C SER A 43 -19.80 -22.76 -9.50
N PRO A 44 -19.66 -22.13 -10.68
CA PRO A 44 -18.83 -20.95 -10.81
C PRO A 44 -19.34 -19.91 -9.82
N SER A 45 -18.45 -19.47 -8.93
CA SER A 45 -18.75 -18.39 -7.99
C SER A 45 -19.28 -17.19 -8.76
N PRO A 46 -20.29 -16.47 -8.23
CA PRO A 46 -20.92 -15.37 -8.92
C PRO A 46 -19.85 -14.33 -9.23
N SER A 47 -19.74 -14.04 -10.52
CA SER A 47 -19.11 -12.86 -11.12
C SER A 47 -18.10 -12.17 -10.22
N ALA A 48 -16.82 -12.48 -10.41
CA ALA A 48 -15.82 -11.44 -10.29
C ALA A 48 -16.28 -10.33 -11.25
N THR A 49 -16.99 -9.35 -10.70
CA THR A 49 -17.27 -8.08 -11.35
C THR A 49 -15.92 -7.66 -11.89
N VAL A 50 -15.84 -7.48 -13.21
CA VAL A 50 -14.70 -6.94 -13.91
C VAL A 50 -14.17 -5.80 -13.05
N GLN A 51 -13.08 -6.07 -12.35
CA GLN A 51 -12.41 -5.07 -11.54
C GLN A 51 -11.84 -4.15 -12.59
N GLU A 52 -12.58 -3.09 -12.88
CA GLU A 52 -12.26 -2.14 -13.93
C GLU A 52 -10.80 -1.77 -13.72
N ASP A 53 -9.96 -2.19 -14.67
CA ASP A 53 -8.49 -2.04 -14.68
C ASP A 53 -8.12 -0.57 -14.95
N THR A 54 -8.89 0.31 -14.32
CA THR A 54 -8.86 1.75 -14.46
C THR A 54 -8.32 2.28 -13.17
N ASP A 55 -7.25 3.06 -13.28
CA ASP A 55 -6.60 3.70 -12.15
C ASP A 55 -7.66 4.47 -11.32
N PRO A 56 -7.78 4.23 -10.01
CA PRO A 56 -8.78 4.90 -9.19
C PRO A 56 -8.70 6.43 -9.26
N GLY A 57 -7.52 6.99 -9.53
CA GLY A 57 -7.31 8.43 -9.64
C GLY A 57 -7.77 9.06 -10.95
N THR A 58 -8.14 8.29 -11.99
CA THR A 58 -8.61 8.85 -13.27
C THR A 58 -10.12 9.11 -13.30
N ARG A 59 -10.85 8.72 -12.25
CA ARG A 59 -12.30 8.95 -12.20
C ARG A 59 -12.59 10.44 -12.06
N GLU A 60 -13.71 10.86 -12.64
CA GLU A 60 -14.10 12.27 -12.62
C GLU A 60 -14.61 12.73 -11.23
N GLY A 61 -14.43 14.02 -10.95
CA GLY A 61 -14.98 14.68 -9.78
C GLY A 61 -14.49 14.14 -8.43
N ILE A 62 -15.28 14.37 -7.38
CA ILE A 62 -14.92 14.03 -6.00
C ILE A 62 -14.72 12.52 -5.79
N GLU A 63 -15.34 11.68 -6.63
CA GLU A 63 -15.21 10.23 -6.53
C GLU A 63 -13.80 9.75 -6.89
N GLY A 64 -13.18 10.35 -7.91
CA GLY A 64 -11.78 10.07 -8.25
C GLY A 64 -10.82 10.54 -7.18
N ALA A 65 -11.05 11.72 -6.58
CA ALA A 65 -10.23 12.18 -5.47
C ALA A 65 -10.31 11.23 -4.25
N ARG A 66 -11.52 10.79 -3.89
CA ARG A 66 -11.73 9.81 -2.81
C ARG A 66 -11.04 8.48 -3.12
N ALA A 67 -11.16 8.00 -4.36
CA ALA A 67 -10.56 6.74 -4.78
C ALA A 67 -9.03 6.82 -4.81
N ALA A 68 -8.45 7.91 -5.30
CA ALA A 68 -7.00 8.17 -5.28
C ALA A 68 -6.47 8.22 -3.84
N LEU A 69 -7.10 8.99 -2.96
CA LEU A 69 -6.71 9.07 -1.55
C LEU A 69 -6.81 7.71 -0.86
N GLN A 70 -7.89 6.97 -1.09
CA GLN A 70 -8.06 5.63 -0.54
C GLN A 70 -6.95 4.68 -1.02
N ALA A 71 -6.63 4.70 -2.32
CA ALA A 71 -5.56 3.88 -2.88
C ALA A 71 -4.20 4.25 -2.28
N PHE A 72 -3.92 5.55 -2.15
CA PHE A 72 -2.71 6.06 -1.52
C PHE A 72 -2.54 5.58 -0.08
N LEU A 73 -3.56 5.78 0.77
CA LEU A 73 -3.49 5.41 2.19
C LEU A 73 -3.31 3.88 2.39
N ARG A 74 -3.99 3.07 1.57
CA ARG A 74 -3.85 1.61 1.61
C ARG A 74 -2.48 1.13 1.14
N GLY A 75 -1.94 1.73 0.08
CA GLY A 75 -0.61 1.41 -0.40
C GLY A 75 0.48 1.89 0.56
N GLN A 76 0.30 3.04 1.21
CA GLN A 76 1.17 3.51 2.28
C GLN A 76 1.25 2.51 3.44
N ALA A 77 0.13 1.93 3.86
CA ALA A 77 0.08 0.89 4.88
C ALA A 77 0.84 -0.40 4.50
N SER A 78 1.05 -0.61 3.20
CA SER A 78 1.69 -1.77 2.60
C SER A 78 3.14 -1.50 2.15
N GLY A 79 3.57 -0.23 2.16
CA GLY A 79 4.88 0.18 1.65
C GLY A 79 4.99 0.14 0.12
N ASP A 80 3.85 0.19 -0.59
CA ASP A 80 3.79 0.15 -2.05
C ASP A 80 4.16 1.51 -2.66
N GLN A 81 5.37 1.60 -3.21
CA GLN A 81 5.88 2.83 -3.83
C GLN A 81 5.08 3.27 -5.07
N GLY A 82 4.31 2.37 -5.69
CA GLY A 82 3.47 2.69 -6.85
C GLY A 82 2.44 3.79 -6.55
N VAL A 83 2.05 3.96 -5.27
CA VAL A 83 1.11 5.02 -4.87
C VAL A 83 1.70 6.43 -4.93
N CYS A 84 3.01 6.57 -5.12
CA CYS A 84 3.64 7.89 -5.28
C CYS A 84 3.14 8.64 -6.52
N ARG A 85 2.48 7.97 -7.49
CA ARG A 85 1.78 8.63 -8.59
C ARG A 85 0.66 9.56 -8.10
N TYR A 86 0.03 9.26 -6.95
CA TYR A 86 -1.02 10.09 -6.34
C TYR A 86 -0.48 11.26 -5.53
N VAL A 87 0.83 11.53 -5.54
CA VAL A 87 1.43 12.66 -4.82
C VAL A 87 1.92 13.68 -5.84
N ALA A 88 1.47 14.92 -5.70
CA ALA A 88 1.93 16.02 -6.54
C ALA A 88 3.38 16.38 -6.18
N GLN A 89 4.25 16.48 -7.19
CA GLN A 89 5.68 16.76 -7.00
C GLN A 89 5.94 18.20 -6.51
N ASP A 90 5.03 19.10 -6.82
CA ASP A 90 5.04 20.51 -6.40
C ASP A 90 4.23 20.75 -5.10
N GLY A 91 3.63 19.70 -4.52
CA GLY A 91 2.79 19.80 -3.34
C GLY A 91 3.54 19.93 -2.02
N ASP A 92 2.92 20.60 -1.05
CA ASP A 92 3.40 20.66 0.34
C ASP A 92 3.38 19.28 1.01
N PHE A 93 2.45 18.41 0.62
CA PHE A 93 2.34 17.05 1.14
C PHE A 93 3.64 16.24 0.98
N LEU A 94 4.31 16.36 -0.18
CA LEU A 94 5.60 15.69 -0.44
C LEU A 94 6.67 16.12 0.57
N ARG A 95 6.69 17.39 0.95
CA ARG A 95 7.66 17.96 1.91
C ARG A 95 7.25 17.73 3.37
N GLY A 96 6.03 17.26 3.60
CA GLY A 96 5.47 16.99 4.91
C GLY A 96 6.20 15.89 5.69
N PRO A 97 5.88 15.73 6.98
CA PRO A 97 6.58 14.80 7.87
C PRO A 97 6.48 13.32 7.46
N ALA A 98 5.42 12.97 6.71
CA ALA A 98 5.18 11.62 6.22
C ALA A 98 6.17 11.21 5.11
N LEU A 99 6.46 12.11 4.17
CA LEU A 99 7.25 11.79 2.97
C LEU A 99 8.66 12.43 2.98
N ARG A 100 8.86 13.54 3.70
CA ARG A 100 10.16 14.20 3.91
C ARG A 100 10.90 14.54 2.61
N GLY A 101 10.16 14.88 1.56
CA GLY A 101 10.69 15.25 0.25
C GLY A 101 11.00 14.07 -0.69
N ASP A 102 10.87 12.83 -0.25
CA ASP A 102 11.11 11.63 -1.06
C ASP A 102 9.96 10.63 -0.86
N CYS A 103 8.99 10.66 -1.79
CA CYS A 103 7.82 9.79 -1.68
C CYS A 103 8.19 8.30 -1.65
N PRO A 104 8.99 7.75 -2.60
CA PRO A 104 9.37 6.34 -2.56
C PRO A 104 10.01 5.91 -1.24
N ALA A 105 10.95 6.69 -0.71
CA ALA A 105 11.60 6.38 0.56
C ALA A 105 10.62 6.50 1.74
N GLY A 106 9.79 7.55 1.76
CA GLY A 106 8.76 7.77 2.78
C GLY A 106 7.75 6.62 2.84
N ILE A 107 7.19 6.24 1.68
CA ILE A 107 6.22 5.15 1.57
C ILE A 107 6.82 3.82 1.99
N ARG A 108 8.02 3.46 1.50
CA ARG A 108 8.69 2.21 1.86
C ARG A 108 8.90 2.09 3.38
N ASN A 109 9.21 3.20 4.05
CA ASN A 109 9.47 3.21 5.49
C ASN A 109 8.20 3.30 6.34
N THR A 110 7.08 3.79 5.79
CA THR A 110 5.86 4.08 6.57
C THR A 110 5.32 2.88 7.36
N PRO A 111 5.24 1.64 6.81
CA PRO A 111 4.73 0.48 7.56
C PRO A 111 5.51 0.15 8.84
N HIS A 112 6.74 0.64 8.97
CA HIS A 112 7.61 0.47 10.14
C HIS A 112 7.46 1.61 11.17
N LEU A 113 6.87 2.74 10.77
CA LEU A 113 6.62 3.90 11.63
C LEU A 113 5.22 3.86 12.26
N LEU A 114 4.29 3.17 11.62
CA LEU A 114 2.91 3.03 12.10
C LEU A 114 2.80 1.97 13.19
N ARG A 115 1.95 2.24 14.18
CA ARG A 115 1.54 1.22 15.16
C ARG A 115 0.72 0.14 14.45
N PRO A 116 0.68 -1.10 14.97
CA PRO A 116 -0.09 -2.18 14.36
C PRO A 116 -1.56 -1.84 14.11
N GLN A 117 -2.22 -1.16 15.06
CA GLN A 117 -3.63 -0.74 14.93
C GLN A 117 -3.84 0.34 13.87
N GLU A 118 -2.89 1.26 13.73
CA GLU A 118 -2.95 2.33 12.72
C GLU A 118 -2.75 1.76 11.33
N ARG A 119 -1.76 0.85 11.17
CA ARG A 119 -1.49 0.17 9.91
C ARG A 119 -2.69 -0.67 9.46
N GLU A 120 -3.33 -1.37 10.39
CA GLU A 120 -4.54 -2.13 10.10
C GLU A 120 -5.69 -1.21 9.67
N ALA A 121 -5.87 -0.07 10.34
CA ALA A 121 -6.87 0.92 9.96
C ALA A 121 -6.65 1.48 8.55
N LEU A 122 -5.40 1.79 8.18
CA LEU A 122 -5.09 2.26 6.84
C LEU A 122 -5.31 1.20 5.75
N ARG A 123 -5.13 -0.09 6.06
CA ARG A 123 -5.41 -1.18 5.09
C ARG A 123 -6.90 -1.31 4.77
N THR A 124 -7.76 -1.03 5.73
CA THR A 124 -9.22 -1.13 5.59
C THR A 124 -9.90 0.23 5.43
N VAL A 125 -9.12 1.30 5.23
CA VAL A 125 -9.68 2.66 5.11
C VAL A 125 -10.58 2.78 3.88
N SER A 126 -11.66 3.52 4.06
CA SER A 126 -12.60 3.95 3.03
C SER A 126 -12.85 5.45 3.19
N VAL A 127 -13.01 6.16 2.06
CA VAL A 127 -13.21 7.60 2.06
C VAL A 127 -14.64 7.91 1.63
N LYS A 128 -15.48 8.40 2.56
CA LYS A 128 -16.94 8.54 2.35
C LYS A 128 -17.43 9.99 2.27
N GLY A 129 -16.56 10.96 2.48
CA GLY A 129 -16.90 12.38 2.54
C GLY A 129 -15.91 13.27 1.80
N GLY A 130 -15.99 14.57 2.06
CA GLY A 130 -15.23 15.59 1.36
C GLY A 130 -16.05 16.30 0.28
N ARG A 131 -15.55 17.45 -0.16
CA ARG A 131 -16.22 18.37 -1.08
C ARG A 131 -15.26 18.80 -2.19
N LEU A 132 -15.80 19.19 -3.33
CA LEU A 132 -15.05 19.97 -4.32
C LEU A 132 -15.16 21.45 -3.95
N ALA A 133 -14.02 22.13 -3.92
CA ALA A 133 -13.89 23.57 -3.80
C ALA A 133 -13.08 24.03 -5.01
N ASP A 134 -13.74 24.74 -5.92
CA ASP A 134 -13.18 25.12 -7.22
C ASP A 134 -12.74 23.88 -8.04
N GLU A 135 -11.43 23.67 -8.16
CA GLU A 135 -10.81 22.53 -8.89
C GLU A 135 -10.08 21.55 -7.95
N GLU A 136 -10.21 21.76 -6.64
CA GLU A 136 -9.58 20.93 -5.62
C GLU A 136 -10.62 20.14 -4.82
N ALA A 137 -10.28 18.90 -4.50
CA ALA A 137 -11.04 18.07 -3.60
C ALA A 137 -10.46 18.21 -2.19
N VAL A 138 -11.33 18.55 -1.25
CA VAL A 138 -10.98 18.73 0.16
C VAL A 138 -11.64 17.63 0.98
N ILE A 139 -10.83 16.78 1.61
CA ILE A 139 -11.26 15.59 2.33
C ILE A 139 -10.78 15.68 3.78
N PRO A 140 -11.66 15.99 4.75
CA PRO A 140 -11.27 16.05 6.15
C PRO A 140 -11.00 14.65 6.70
N PHE A 141 -10.19 14.53 7.75
CA PHE A 141 -9.93 13.27 8.45
C PHE A 141 -11.24 12.58 8.91
N SER A 142 -12.25 13.35 9.31
CA SER A 142 -13.57 12.83 9.68
C SER A 142 -14.31 12.08 8.56
N ALA A 143 -13.86 12.21 7.31
CA ALA A 143 -14.38 11.48 6.16
C ALA A 143 -13.72 10.11 5.95
N LEU A 144 -12.69 9.79 6.74
CA LEU A 144 -11.98 8.51 6.72
C LEU A 144 -12.64 7.52 7.67
N HIS A 145 -12.97 6.35 7.15
CA HIS A 145 -13.57 5.27 7.92
C HIS A 145 -12.78 3.98 7.72
N SER A 146 -12.32 3.35 8.78
CA SER A 146 -11.73 2.02 8.73
C SER A 146 -12.71 0.96 9.24
N GLU A 147 -12.66 -0.23 8.66
CA GLU A 147 -13.46 -1.39 9.11
C GLU A 147 -12.82 -2.06 10.34
N SER A 148 -11.50 -1.96 10.46
CA SER A 148 -10.70 -2.51 11.55
C SER A 148 -9.66 -1.49 12.01
N GLY A 149 -9.06 -1.74 13.18
CA GLY A 149 -8.03 -0.85 13.74
C GLY A 149 -8.55 0.53 14.17
N SER A 150 -7.62 1.43 14.47
CA SER A 150 -7.93 2.82 14.79
C SER A 150 -6.80 3.73 14.35
N MET A 151 -7.15 4.88 13.80
CA MET A 151 -6.22 5.95 13.45
C MET A 151 -6.63 7.24 14.15
N THR A 152 -5.69 8.14 14.36
CA THR A 152 -5.94 9.47 14.92
C THR A 152 -5.51 10.53 13.91
N GLU A 153 -6.03 11.74 14.04
CA GLU A 153 -5.57 12.89 13.23
C GLU A 153 -4.04 13.06 13.33
N ARG A 154 -3.45 12.78 14.50
CA ARG A 154 -1.99 12.83 14.71
C ARG A 154 -1.22 11.77 13.91
N THR A 155 -1.85 10.65 13.59
CA THR A 155 -1.27 9.59 12.75
C THR A 155 -1.14 10.07 11.30
N LEU A 156 -2.08 10.88 10.84
CA LEU A 156 -2.14 11.45 9.51
C LEU A 156 -2.07 12.99 9.62
N GLN A 157 -3.05 13.66 9.05
CA GLN A 157 -3.29 15.09 9.08
C GLN A 157 -4.80 15.32 9.19
N ASP A 158 -5.18 16.56 9.53
CA ASP A 158 -6.56 17.00 9.74
C ASP A 158 -7.38 17.03 8.45
N GLU A 159 -6.75 17.39 7.33
CA GLU A 159 -7.40 17.53 6.03
C GLU A 159 -6.45 17.18 4.89
N PHE A 160 -6.96 16.51 3.85
CA PHE A 160 -6.24 16.26 2.60
C PHE A 160 -6.82 17.13 1.50
N THR A 161 -5.93 17.78 0.74
CA THR A 161 -6.29 18.49 -0.49
C THR A 161 -5.73 17.76 -1.69
N LEU A 162 -6.59 17.44 -2.66
CA LEU A 162 -6.21 16.84 -3.92
C LEU A 162 -6.55 17.77 -5.07
N ARG A 163 -5.69 17.80 -6.09
CA ARG A 163 -5.88 18.53 -7.33
C ARG A 163 -5.85 17.54 -8.50
N HIS A 164 -6.73 17.74 -9.47
CA HIS A 164 -6.67 16.97 -10.72
C HIS A 164 -5.67 17.61 -11.68
N ASN A 165 -4.69 16.85 -12.18
CA ASN A 165 -3.66 17.39 -13.09
C ASN A 165 -4.01 17.25 -14.58
N GLY A 166 -5.22 16.79 -14.90
CA GLY A 166 -5.68 16.47 -16.26
C GLY A 166 -5.66 14.97 -16.58
N GLU A 167 -4.90 14.18 -15.82
CA GLU A 167 -4.83 12.73 -15.97
C GLU A 167 -5.32 12.00 -14.71
N ILE A 168 -4.85 12.43 -13.54
CA ILE A 168 -5.18 11.82 -12.25
C ILE A 168 -5.33 12.86 -11.14
N TRP A 169 -6.09 12.49 -10.11
CA TRP A 169 -6.11 13.18 -8.83
C TRP A 169 -4.81 12.94 -8.04
N GLN A 170 -4.19 14.03 -7.58
CA GLN A 170 -2.96 14.01 -6.80
C GLN A 170 -3.09 14.83 -5.51
N ILE A 171 -2.53 14.30 -4.42
CA ILE A 171 -2.46 14.94 -3.11
C ILE A 171 -1.43 16.07 -3.19
N VAL A 172 -1.88 17.29 -2.89
CA VAL A 172 -1.03 18.49 -2.87
C VAL A 172 -0.75 18.96 -1.45
N LYS A 173 -1.68 18.72 -0.52
CA LYS A 173 -1.58 19.16 0.87
C LYS A 173 -2.13 18.13 1.82
#